data_AF-A0A519WUQ1-F1
#
_entry.id   AF-A0A519WUQ1-F1
#
_cell.length_a   1.000
_cell.length_b   1.000
_cell.length_c   1.000
_cell.angle_alpha   90.00
_cell.angle_beta   90.00
_cell.angle_gamma   90.00
#
_symmetry.space_group_name_H-M   'P 1'
#
loop_
_entity.id
_entity.type
_entity.pdbx_description
1 polymer ?
#
loop_
_entity_poly.entity_id
_entity_poly.type
_entity_poly.pdbx_seq_one_letter_code
_entity_poly.pdbx_strand_id
1 'polypeptide(L)'
;MKNIISITIGLLICAATLKAQNVRFPPAGVIEYEKSINMYAIMKKTADQSNDSYMRDYYDNYRKSNPQFKVLQSTLSFSNDKTLFTPIEPTEAPRGFFNDPMAEQNSTVYTDIANGLITSQKKVYEETFLLKDSLRKINWKLTSEVRTIAGYECRRANALILDSIY
;
A
#
# COMPACT_ATOMS: atom_id res chain seq x y z
N MET A 1 37.01 47.91 -18.82
CA MET A 1 37.03 46.50 -19.30
C MET A 1 37.38 45.50 -18.20
N LYS A 2 38.49 45.67 -17.46
CA LYS A 2 38.90 44.78 -16.36
C LYS A 2 37.81 44.55 -15.29
N ASN A 3 37.17 45.63 -14.84
CA ASN A 3 36.11 45.55 -13.82
C ASN A 3 34.85 44.84 -14.32
N ILE A 4 34.54 44.95 -15.63
CA ILE A 4 33.42 44.25 -16.24
C ILE A 4 33.70 42.74 -16.23
N ILE A 5 34.90 42.32 -16.63
CA ILE A 5 35.31 40.91 -16.63
C ILE A 5 35.27 40.32 -15.21
N SER A 6 35.74 41.05 -14.20
CA SER A 6 35.68 40.61 -12.79
C SER A 6 34.24 40.47 -12.29
N ILE A 7 33.33 41.36 -12.67
CA ILE A 7 31.91 41.28 -12.31
C ILE A 7 31.26 40.07 -13.00
N THR A 8 31.55 39.84 -14.29
CA THR A 8 30.99 38.69 -15.02
C THR A 8 31.46 37.35 -14.45
N ILE A 9 32.73 37.25 -14.06
CA ILE A 9 33.29 36.06 -13.40
C ILE A 9 32.65 35.83 -12.03
N GLY A 10 32.46 36.89 -11.24
CA GLY A 10 31.75 36.80 -9.96
C GLY A 10 30.31 36.30 -10.11
N LEU A 11 29.60 36.78 -11.14
CA LEU A 11 28.23 36.35 -11.43
C LEU A 11 28.15 34.86 -11.84
N LEU A 12 29.11 34.37 -12.63
CA LEU A 12 29.18 32.96 -13.05
C LEU A 12 29.43 32.02 -11.87
N ILE A 13 30.26 32.43 -10.91
CA ILE A 13 30.58 31.63 -9.72
C ILE A 13 29.36 31.55 -8.78
N CYS A 14 28.63 32.66 -8.60
CA CYS A 14 27.38 32.65 -7.82
C CYS A 14 26.30 31.77 -8.48
N ALA A 15 26.17 31.79 -9.80
CA ALA A 15 25.20 30.95 -10.53
C ALA A 15 25.48 29.45 -10.37
N ALA A 16 26.75 29.03 -10.25
CA ALA A 16 27.12 27.63 -10.06
C ALA A 16 26.76 27.07 -8.66
N THR A 17 26.46 27.94 -7.69
CA THR A 17 26.11 27.55 -6.31
C THR A 17 24.61 27.46 -6.06
N LEU A 18 23.77 27.82 -7.03
CA LEU A 18 22.32 27.74 -6.91
C LEU A 18 21.84 26.27 -7.01
N LYS A 19 21.69 25.63 -5.86
CA LYS A 19 21.01 24.33 -5.71
C LYS A 19 19.49 24.55 -5.72
N ALA A 20 18.92 24.98 -6.84
CA ALA A 20 17.47 25.15 -7.02
C ALA A 20 16.77 23.86 -7.50
N GLN A 21 17.46 22.72 -7.44
CA GLN A 21 16.88 21.42 -7.78
C GLN A 21 16.03 20.97 -6.60
N ASN A 22 14.77 21.42 -6.53
CA ASN A 22 13.78 20.78 -5.67
C ASN A 22 13.80 19.29 -6.01
N VAL A 23 14.15 18.45 -5.04
CA VAL A 23 14.06 17.01 -5.17
C VAL A 23 12.59 16.69 -5.36
N ARG A 24 12.17 16.53 -6.62
CA ARG A 24 10.77 16.34 -6.99
C ARG A 24 10.21 15.03 -6.43
N PHE A 25 11.04 14.07 -6.03
CA PHE A 25 10.63 12.81 -5.41
C PHE A 25 11.54 12.46 -4.23
N PRO A 26 11.02 12.34 -3.00
CA PRO A 26 11.84 12.00 -1.85
C PRO A 26 12.41 10.57 -2.00
N PRO A 27 13.70 10.32 -1.66
CA PRO A 27 14.30 9.01 -1.79
C PRO A 27 13.76 8.00 -0.77
N ALA A 28 13.16 8.48 0.31
CA ALA A 28 12.54 7.66 1.35
C ALA A 28 11.31 8.37 1.93
N GLY A 29 10.41 7.58 2.51
CA GLY A 29 9.20 8.09 3.14
C GLY A 29 8.29 6.97 3.64
N VAL A 30 7.13 7.36 4.17
CA VAL A 30 6.09 6.45 4.65
C VAL A 30 4.78 6.84 4.00
N ILE A 31 4.06 5.85 3.48
CA ILE A 31 2.70 6.00 2.98
C ILE A 31 1.75 5.32 3.97
N GLU A 32 0.71 6.02 4.39
CA GLU A 32 -0.35 5.47 5.23
C GLU A 32 -1.53 5.05 4.36
N TYR A 33 -2.07 3.86 4.64
CA TYR A 33 -3.22 3.31 3.95
C TYR A 33 -4.33 3.01 4.93
N GLU A 34 -5.55 3.19 4.44
CA GLU A 34 -6.77 2.75 5.08
C GLU A 34 -7.50 1.77 4.16
N LYS A 35 -7.87 0.60 4.69
CA LYS A 35 -8.71 -0.40 4.03
C LYS A 35 -10.04 -0.47 4.77
N SER A 36 -11.11 -0.09 4.10
CA SER A 36 -12.49 -0.23 4.61
C SER A 36 -13.16 -1.47 4.03
N ILE A 37 -13.69 -2.31 4.92
CA ILE A 37 -14.29 -3.61 4.58
C ILE A 37 -15.75 -3.62 5.03
N ASN A 38 -16.68 -3.89 4.11
CA ASN A 38 -18.10 -4.03 4.44
C ASN A 38 -18.37 -5.40 5.07
N MET A 39 -18.36 -5.46 6.40
CA MET A 39 -18.57 -6.68 7.17
C MET A 39 -19.99 -7.22 7.02
N TYR A 40 -20.99 -6.36 6.90
CA TYR A 40 -22.38 -6.80 6.72
C TYR A 40 -22.56 -7.59 5.43
N ALA A 41 -21.92 -7.16 4.33
CA ALA A 41 -21.99 -7.86 3.06
C ALA A 41 -21.31 -9.24 3.12
N ILE A 42 -20.12 -9.31 3.74
CA ILE A 42 -19.39 -10.58 3.92
C ILE A 42 -20.23 -11.55 4.77
N MET A 43 -20.66 -11.10 5.95
CA MET A 43 -21.38 -11.96 6.90
C MET A 43 -22.76 -12.39 6.37
N LYS A 44 -23.49 -11.51 5.68
CA LYS A 44 -24.75 -11.88 5.01
C LYS A 44 -24.51 -12.96 3.97
N LYS A 45 -23.47 -12.82 3.13
CA LYS A 45 -23.12 -13.83 2.13
C LYS A 45 -22.80 -15.17 2.79
N THR A 46 -22.04 -15.17 3.88
CA THR A 46 -21.70 -16.41 4.61
C THR A 46 -22.94 -17.05 5.26
N ALA A 47 -23.84 -16.25 5.85
CA ALA A 47 -25.10 -16.75 6.41
C ALA A 47 -26.04 -17.31 5.34
N ASP A 48 -26.14 -16.65 4.18
CA ASP A 48 -26.94 -17.12 3.04
C ASP A 48 -26.39 -18.44 2.46
N GLN A 49 -25.06 -18.60 2.43
CA GLN A 49 -24.39 -19.80 1.90
C GLN A 49 -24.41 -21.02 2.83
N SER A 50 -24.37 -20.82 4.15
CA SER A 50 -24.26 -21.90 5.13
C SER A 50 -25.61 -22.59 5.43
N ASN A 51 -26.73 -21.96 5.11
CA ASN A 51 -28.10 -22.37 5.46
C ASN A 51 -28.31 -22.71 6.95
N ASP A 52 -27.40 -22.23 7.81
CA ASP A 52 -27.35 -22.48 9.24
C ASP A 52 -28.08 -21.36 10.00
N SER A 53 -29.04 -21.73 10.86
CA SER A 53 -29.75 -20.77 11.73
C SER A 53 -28.80 -19.99 12.63
N TYR A 54 -27.73 -20.62 13.10
CA TYR A 54 -26.74 -19.98 13.97
C TYR A 54 -26.06 -18.79 13.30
N MET A 55 -25.69 -18.93 12.02
CA MET A 55 -25.02 -17.86 11.27
C MET A 55 -25.96 -16.67 11.00
N ARG A 56 -27.26 -16.92 10.83
CA ARG A 56 -28.27 -15.87 10.70
C ARG A 56 -28.44 -15.09 12.01
N ASP A 57 -28.57 -15.80 13.13
CA ASP A 57 -28.68 -15.18 14.46
C ASP A 57 -27.42 -14.39 14.82
N TYR A 58 -26.24 -14.94 14.50
CA TYR A 58 -24.96 -14.26 14.70
C TYR A 58 -24.85 -12.98 13.84
N TYR A 59 -25.27 -13.02 12.58
CA TYR A 59 -25.33 -11.84 11.71
C TYR A 59 -26.25 -10.75 12.26
N ASP A 60 -27.45 -11.12 12.73
CA ASP A 60 -28.39 -10.16 13.30
C ASP A 60 -27.88 -9.53 14.60
N ASN A 61 -27.20 -10.30 15.45
CA ASN A 61 -26.55 -9.79 16.65
C ASN A 61 -25.35 -8.89 16.31
N TYR A 62 -24.56 -9.23 15.30
CA TYR A 62 -23.43 -8.43 14.85
C TYR A 62 -23.90 -7.04 14.41
N ARG A 63 -24.96 -6.96 13.59
CA ARG A 63 -25.52 -5.69 13.10
C ARG A 63 -26.01 -4.75 14.19
N LYS A 64 -26.46 -5.30 15.32
CA LYS A 64 -26.95 -4.51 16.46
C LYS A 64 -25.81 -3.91 17.29
N SER A 65 -24.64 -4.54 17.28
CA SER A 65 -23.55 -4.27 18.22
C SER A 65 -22.23 -3.83 17.58
N ASN A 66 -22.10 -3.93 16.26
CA ASN A 66 -20.88 -3.63 15.51
C ASN A 66 -21.17 -2.73 14.30
N PRO A 67 -20.19 -1.92 13.84
CA PRO A 67 -20.35 -1.10 12.65
C PRO A 67 -20.39 -1.93 11.36
N GLN A 68 -20.99 -1.35 10.32
CA GLN A 68 -21.01 -1.96 8.97
C GLN A 68 -19.62 -2.11 8.36
N PHE A 69 -18.76 -1.12 8.57
CA PHE A 69 -17.42 -1.07 8.00
C PHE A 69 -16.36 -1.32 9.06
N LYS A 70 -15.53 -2.33 8.82
CA LYS A 70 -14.29 -2.54 9.55
C LYS A 70 -13.18 -1.77 8.83
N VAL A 71 -12.51 -0.88 9.55
CA VAL A 71 -11.39 -0.08 9.03
C VAL A 71 -10.09 -0.69 9.52
N LEU A 72 -9.16 -0.94 8.60
CA LEU A 72 -7.81 -1.44 8.88
C LEU A 72 -6.79 -0.42 8.40
N GLN A 73 -5.76 -0.20 9.19
CA GLN A 73 -4.69 0.74 8.86
C GLN A 73 -3.38 -0.02 8.57
N SER A 74 -2.54 0.57 7.73
CA SER A 74 -1.21 0.04 7.43
C SER A 74 -0.28 1.12 6.91
N THR A 75 1.02 0.85 6.97
CA THR A 75 2.05 1.69 6.39
C THR A 75 2.80 0.97 5.28
N LEU A 76 3.31 1.72 4.32
CA LEU A 76 4.40 1.31 3.43
C LEU A 76 5.55 2.28 3.62
N SER A 77 6.60 1.82 4.28
CA SER A 77 7.87 2.53 4.32
C SER A 77 8.64 2.22 3.04
N PHE A 78 9.16 3.23 2.36
CA PHE A 78 9.98 3.05 1.17
C PHE A 78 11.32 3.78 1.31
N SER A 79 12.36 3.22 0.72
CA SER A 79 13.67 3.84 0.60
C SER A 79 14.37 3.29 -0.63
N ASN A 80 14.58 4.14 -1.63
CA ASN A 80 15.22 3.81 -2.91
C ASN A 80 14.61 2.58 -3.60
N ASP A 81 15.24 1.42 -3.42
CA ASP A 81 14.93 0.15 -4.06
C ASP A 81 14.25 -0.84 -3.10
N LYS A 82 13.82 -0.40 -1.92
CA LYS A 82 13.23 -1.26 -0.88
C LYS A 82 11.93 -0.70 -0.35
N THR A 83 11.00 -1.59 -0.06
CA THR A 83 9.73 -1.24 0.59
C THR A 83 9.38 -2.23 1.69
N LEU A 84 8.73 -1.75 2.74
CA LEU A 84 8.17 -2.56 3.81
C LEU A 84 6.72 -2.15 4.04
N PHE A 85 5.80 -3.03 3.68
CA PHE A 85 4.39 -2.93 4.02
C PHE A 85 4.13 -3.57 5.39
N THR A 86 3.51 -2.84 6.32
CA THR A 86 3.24 -3.31 7.67
C THR A 86 1.81 -2.95 8.08
N PRO A 87 0.95 -3.95 8.38
CA PRO A 87 -0.33 -3.70 9.03
C PRO A 87 -0.14 -3.07 10.42
N ILE A 88 -0.98 -2.10 10.75
CA ILE A 88 -1.04 -1.53 12.10
C ILE A 88 -2.08 -2.33 12.88
N GLU A 89 -1.69 -2.86 14.04
CA GLU A 89 -2.63 -3.56 14.91
C GLU A 89 -3.70 -2.59 15.43
N PRO A 90 -5.00 -2.91 15.27
CA PRO A 90 -6.06 -2.08 15.80
C PRO A 90 -5.98 -2.03 17.33
N THR A 91 -6.21 -0.85 17.90
CA THR A 91 -6.17 -0.62 19.36
C THR A 91 -7.25 -1.39 20.11
N GLU A 92 -8.33 -1.79 19.42
CA GLU A 92 -9.39 -2.64 19.96
C GLU A 92 -9.28 -4.05 19.39
N ALA A 93 -9.33 -5.05 20.29
CA ALA A 93 -9.40 -6.45 19.88
C ALA A 93 -10.69 -6.69 19.06
N PRO A 94 -10.61 -7.47 17.95
CA PRO A 94 -11.78 -7.74 17.12
C PRO A 94 -12.88 -8.39 17.95
N ARG A 95 -14.04 -7.73 18.01
CA ARG A 95 -15.23 -8.25 18.69
C ARG A 95 -15.91 -9.27 17.77
N GLY A 96 -15.77 -10.56 18.07
CA GLY A 96 -16.51 -11.63 17.41
C GLY A 96 -15.66 -12.81 16.97
N PHE A 97 -16.32 -13.95 16.80
CA PHE A 97 -15.73 -15.23 16.39
C PHE A 97 -15.52 -15.35 14.87
N PHE A 98 -15.89 -14.31 14.10
CA PHE A 98 -15.84 -14.35 12.65
C PHE A 98 -14.42 -14.13 12.12
N ASN A 99 -13.69 -15.23 11.97
CA ASN A 99 -12.36 -15.26 11.38
C ASN A 99 -12.46 -15.52 9.87
N ASP A 100 -12.69 -14.46 9.10
CA ASP A 100 -12.65 -14.50 7.64
C ASP A 100 -11.35 -13.86 7.14
N PRO A 101 -10.48 -14.61 6.42
CA PRO A 101 -9.24 -14.07 5.87
C PRO A 101 -9.43 -12.80 5.01
N MET A 102 -10.61 -12.62 4.39
CA MET A 102 -10.94 -11.42 3.62
C MET A 102 -11.12 -10.18 4.49
N ALA A 103 -11.51 -10.36 5.76
CA ALA A 103 -11.74 -9.33 6.76
C ALA A 103 -10.47 -8.98 7.56
N GLU A 104 -9.32 -9.56 7.20
CA GLU A 104 -8.04 -9.33 7.84
C GLU A 104 -7.03 -8.65 6.92
N GLN A 105 -5.94 -8.21 7.54
CA GLN A 105 -4.75 -7.70 6.89
C GLN A 105 -3.55 -8.03 7.75
N ASN A 106 -3.13 -9.30 7.73
CA ASN A 106 -2.18 -9.87 8.69
C ASN A 106 -0.80 -10.18 8.08
N SER A 107 -0.52 -9.65 6.87
CA SER A 107 0.72 -9.92 6.15
C SER A 107 1.64 -8.70 6.15
N THR A 108 2.84 -8.85 6.70
CA THR A 108 3.94 -7.89 6.57
C THR A 108 4.77 -8.28 5.36
N VAL A 109 5.03 -7.35 4.45
CA VAL A 109 5.66 -7.65 3.16
C VAL A 109 6.88 -6.75 2.94
N TYR A 110 8.05 -7.36 2.89
CA TYR A 110 9.29 -6.72 2.49
C TYR A 110 9.55 -6.99 1.00
N THR A 111 9.91 -5.96 0.25
CA THR A 111 10.26 -6.05 -1.17
C THR A 111 11.64 -5.45 -1.38
N ASP A 112 12.51 -6.22 -2.02
CA ASP A 112 13.81 -5.78 -2.52
C ASP A 112 13.76 -5.71 -4.04
N ILE A 113 13.57 -4.50 -4.56
CA ILE A 113 13.38 -4.23 -5.99
C ILE A 113 14.69 -4.46 -6.75
N ALA A 114 15.84 -4.12 -6.17
CA ALA A 114 17.13 -4.30 -6.82
C ALA A 114 17.46 -5.78 -7.08
N ASN A 115 17.13 -6.65 -6.13
CA ASN A 115 17.33 -8.09 -6.28
C ASN A 115 16.12 -8.81 -6.88
N GLY A 116 15.00 -8.11 -7.11
CA GLY A 116 13.77 -8.71 -7.60
C GLY A 116 13.22 -9.79 -6.67
N LEU A 117 13.21 -9.53 -5.36
CA LEU A 117 12.77 -10.47 -4.32
C LEU A 117 11.66 -9.87 -3.46
N ILE A 118 10.75 -10.74 -3.00
CA ILE A 118 9.70 -10.40 -2.06
C ILE A 118 9.74 -11.41 -0.90
N THR A 119 9.61 -10.91 0.32
CA THR A 119 9.51 -11.73 1.53
C THR A 119 8.26 -11.33 2.30
N SER A 120 7.34 -12.26 2.48
CA SER A 120 6.07 -12.06 3.19
C SER A 120 6.08 -12.82 4.50
N GLN A 121 5.88 -12.12 5.60
CA GLN A 121 5.58 -12.70 6.90
C GLN A 121 4.07 -12.87 7.04
N LYS A 122 3.63 -14.08 7.35
CA LYS A 122 2.22 -14.41 7.59
C LYS A 122 2.06 -15.16 8.90
N LYS A 123 1.07 -14.78 9.69
CA LYS A 123 0.66 -15.54 10.87
C LYS A 123 -0.46 -16.50 10.47
N VAL A 124 -0.28 -17.78 10.73
CA VAL A 124 -1.28 -18.82 10.52
C VAL A 124 -1.45 -19.53 11.84
N TYR A 125 -2.59 -19.29 12.50
CA TYR A 125 -2.82 -19.67 13.89
C TYR A 125 -1.72 -19.12 14.82
N GLU A 126 -1.03 -20.01 15.53
CA GLU A 126 0.04 -19.65 16.47
C GLU A 126 1.41 -19.55 15.80
N GLU A 127 1.52 -20.02 14.55
CA GLU A 127 2.78 -20.12 13.83
C GLU A 127 3.00 -18.92 12.91
N THR A 128 4.25 -18.47 12.82
CA THR A 128 4.67 -17.39 11.92
C THR A 128 5.53 -17.95 10.80
N PHE A 129 5.08 -17.74 9.56
CA PHE A 129 5.76 -18.19 8.35
C PHE A 129 6.41 -17.03 7.62
N LEU A 130 7.64 -17.24 7.16
CA LEU A 130 8.33 -16.35 6.23
C LEU A 130 8.37 -17.00 4.85
N LEU A 131 7.66 -16.40 3.89
CA LEU A 131 7.63 -16.85 2.51
C LEU A 131 8.51 -15.93 1.67
N LYS A 132 9.54 -16.49 1.04
CA LYS A 132 10.41 -15.79 0.10
C LYS A 132 10.07 -16.22 -1.32
N ASP A 133 9.87 -15.25 -2.20
CA ASP A 133 9.56 -15.46 -3.62
C ASP A 133 10.26 -14.38 -4.47
N SER A 134 10.14 -14.51 -5.78
CA SER A 134 10.53 -13.52 -6.77
C SER A 134 9.55 -12.35 -6.85
N LEU A 135 10.06 -11.16 -7.14
CA LEU A 135 9.25 -10.00 -7.42
C LEU A 135 8.46 -10.23 -8.72
N ARG A 136 7.15 -10.07 -8.62
CA ARG A 136 6.25 -10.30 -9.75
C ARG A 136 6.57 -9.35 -10.90
N LYS A 137 6.71 -9.92 -12.10
CA LYS A 137 6.78 -9.15 -13.34
C LYS A 137 5.39 -8.65 -13.71
N ILE A 138 5.27 -7.35 -13.95
CA ILE A 138 4.02 -6.68 -14.32
C ILE A 138 4.24 -5.98 -15.66
N ASN A 139 3.40 -6.28 -16.65
CA ASN A 139 3.43 -5.61 -17.94
C ASN A 139 2.56 -4.36 -17.87
N TRP A 140 3.18 -3.19 -17.92
CA TRP A 140 2.50 -1.90 -17.82
C TRP A 140 2.26 -1.27 -19.19
N LYS A 141 1.03 -0.80 -19.43
CA LYS A 141 0.69 0.06 -20.56
C LYS A 141 0.32 1.45 -20.06
N LEU A 142 1.18 2.43 -20.32
CA LEU A 142 0.93 3.83 -19.97
C LEU A 142 -0.20 4.42 -20.85
N THR A 143 -1.10 5.17 -20.23
CA THR A 143 -2.18 5.90 -20.92
C THR A 143 -1.81 7.38 -21.07
N SER A 144 -2.53 8.20 -21.84
CA SER A 144 -2.26 9.65 -21.92
C SER A 144 -2.83 10.46 -20.73
N GLU A 145 -3.56 9.81 -19.83
CA GLU A 145 -4.23 10.48 -18.72
C GLU A 145 -3.22 10.84 -17.61
N VAL A 146 -3.25 12.11 -17.21
CA VAL A 146 -2.39 12.68 -16.18
C VAL A 146 -3.25 13.36 -15.11
N ARG A 147 -2.90 13.18 -13.85
CA ARG A 147 -3.58 13.81 -12.71
C ARG A 147 -2.56 14.18 -11.63
N THR A 148 -2.80 15.30 -10.96
CA THR A 148 -2.00 15.67 -9.79
C THR A 148 -2.52 14.97 -8.53
N ILE A 149 -1.64 14.27 -7.81
CA ILE A 149 -1.93 13.60 -6.54
C ILE A 149 -0.91 14.09 -5.51
N ALA A 150 -1.38 14.69 -4.41
CA ALA A 150 -0.52 15.23 -3.35
C ALA A 150 0.61 16.16 -3.85
N GLY A 151 0.36 16.93 -4.91
CA GLY A 151 1.35 17.83 -5.54
C GLY A 151 2.27 17.16 -6.57
N TYR A 152 2.17 15.85 -6.77
CA TYR A 152 2.92 15.11 -7.77
C TYR A 152 2.07 14.90 -9.03
N GLU A 153 2.68 15.08 -10.19
CA GLU A 153 2.06 14.77 -11.48
C GLU A 153 2.16 13.26 -11.74
N CYS A 154 1.02 12.57 -11.76
CA CYS A 154 0.93 11.13 -11.90
C CYS A 154 0.25 10.74 -13.21
N ARG A 155 0.77 9.71 -13.87
CA ARG A 155 0.23 9.18 -15.13
C ARG A 155 -0.47 7.86 -14.88
N ARG A 156 -1.69 7.69 -15.42
CA ARG A 156 -2.40 6.41 -15.29
C ARG A 156 -1.75 5.33 -16.15
N ALA A 157 -1.59 4.14 -15.58
CA ALA A 157 -1.10 2.94 -16.25
C ALA A 157 -2.08 1.78 -16.03
N ASN A 158 -2.25 0.94 -17.05
CA ASN A 158 -2.97 -0.33 -16.91
C ASN A 158 -1.94 -1.45 -16.78
N ALA A 159 -2.17 -2.39 -15.86
CA ALA A 159 -1.32 -3.56 -15.64
C ALA A 159 -1.97 -4.83 -16.18
N LEU A 160 -1.15 -5.68 -16.78
CA LEU A 160 -1.47 -7.07 -17.08
C LEU A 160 -0.65 -7.96 -16.14
N ILE A 161 -1.33 -8.79 -15.36
CA ILE A 161 -0.75 -9.61 -14.28
C ILE A 161 -1.27 -11.04 -14.40
N LEU A 162 -0.36 -12.02 -14.41
CA LEU A 162 -0.68 -13.45 -14.51
C LEU A 162 -1.60 -13.80 -15.69
N ASP A 163 -1.40 -13.15 -16.83
CA ASP A 163 -2.14 -13.55 -18.03
C ASP A 163 -1.48 -14.81 -18.60
N SER A 164 -2.13 -15.95 -18.35
CA SER A 164 -1.75 -17.24 -18.94
C SER A 164 -2.55 -17.54 -20.21
N ILE A 165 -3.34 -16.60 -20.74
CA ILE A 165 -4.16 -16.81 -21.92
C ILE A 165 -3.34 -16.41 -23.16
N TYR A 166 -2.52 -17.35 -23.64
CA TYR A 166 -2.07 -17.48 -25.03
C TYR A 166 -1.87 -18.96 -25.38
#